data_AF-A0A2V6IB09-F1
#
_entry.id   AF-A0A2V6IB09-F1
#
_cell.length_a   1.000
_cell.length_b   1.000
_cell.length_c   1.000
_cell.angle_alpha   90.00
_cell.angle_beta   90.00
_cell.angle_gamma   90.00
#
_symmetry.space_group_name_H-M   'P 1'
#
loop_
_entity.id
_entity.type
_entity.pdbx_description
1 polymer ?
#
loop_
_entity_poly.entity_id
_entity_poly.type
_entity_poly.pdbx_seq_one_letter_code
_entity_poly.pdbx_strand_id
1 'polypeptide(L)' 'MSDKPSKLKIADREFTSRLLVGTGKFASNELMRDALLASGTEIVTVALRRADLSGKHDP' A
#
# COMPACT_ATOMS: atom_id res chain seq x y z
N MET A 1 -24.32 19.02 11.65
CA MET A 1 -22.94 18.51 11.79
C MET A 1 -22.47 18.09 10.41
N SER A 2 -21.51 18.80 9.82
CA SER A 2 -20.93 18.40 8.54
C SER A 2 -19.41 18.43 8.67
N ASP A 3 -18.88 17.49 9.44
CA ASP A 3 -17.46 17.17 9.38
C ASP A 3 -17.25 16.25 8.18
N LYS A 4 -17.19 16.82 6.97
CA LYS A 4 -16.54 16.11 5.88
C LYS A 4 -15.08 15.95 6.29
N PRO A 5 -14.54 14.73 6.40
CA PRO A 5 -13.14 14.57 6.72
C PRO A 5 -12.33 15.29 5.64
N SER A 6 -11.50 16.24 6.06
CA SER A 6 -10.53 16.86 5.17
C SER A 6 -9.65 15.78 4.54
N LYS A 7 -9.22 15.99 3.29
CA LYS A 7 -8.28 15.06 2.65
C LYS A 7 -7.01 14.94 3.49
N LEU A 8 -6.42 13.75 3.50
CA LEU A 8 -5.12 13.52 4.10
C LEU A 8 -4.05 14.10 3.17
N LYS A 9 -3.27 15.07 3.64
CA LYS A 9 -2.12 15.63 2.89
C LYS A 9 -0.82 15.10 3.46
N ILE A 10 0.01 14.48 2.61
CA ILE A 10 1.37 14.03 2.94
C ILE A 10 2.31 14.66 1.91
N ALA A 11 3.20 15.53 2.38
CA ALA A 11 4.03 16.38 1.53
C ALA A 11 3.20 17.16 0.49
N ASP A 12 3.44 16.95 -0.80
CA ASP A 12 2.79 17.58 -1.94
C ASP A 12 1.59 16.77 -2.49
N ARG A 13 1.21 15.65 -1.85
CA ARG A 13 0.12 14.76 -2.29
C ARG A 13 -1.07 14.79 -1.34
N GLU A 14 -2.27 14.68 -1.91
CA GLU A 14 -3.53 14.57 -1.19
C GLU A 14 -4.18 13.19 -1.43
N PHE A 15 -4.78 12.64 -0.38
CA PHE A 15 -5.44 11.33 -0.35
C PHE A 15 -6.83 11.48 0.25
N THR A 16 -7.80 10.77 -0.32
CA THR A 16 -9.16 10.66 0.19
C THR A 16 -9.28 9.53 1.22
N SER A 17 -8.55 8.44 1.02
CA SER A 17 -8.46 7.28 1.89
C SER A 17 -7.50 7.52 3.04
N ARG A 18 -7.91 7.11 4.25
CA ARG A 18 -7.07 7.14 5.47
C ARG A 18 -6.55 5.75 5.85
N LEU A 19 -6.79 4.75 5.01
CA LEU A 19 -6.33 3.38 5.20
C LEU A 19 -5.00 3.19 4.47
N LEU A 20 -3.92 2.96 5.22
CA LEU A 20 -2.61 2.59 4.68
C LEU A 20 -2.46 1.07 4.79
N VAL A 21 -2.02 0.41 3.73
CA VAL A 21 -1.92 -1.06 3.68
C VAL A 21 -0.49 -1.52 3.43
N GLY A 22 -0.05 -2.59 4.10
CA GLY A 22 1.22 -3.27 3.84
C GLY A 22 1.04 -4.55 3.04
N THR A 23 2.05 -4.95 2.28
CA THR A 23 1.97 -6.09 1.33
C THR A 23 2.48 -7.43 1.87
N GLY A 24 3.09 -7.47 3.07
CA GLY A 24 3.94 -8.60 3.48
C GLY A 24 3.26 -9.90 3.95
N LYS A 25 1.93 -9.98 4.07
CA LYS A 25 1.23 -11.14 4.69
C LYS A 25 0.07 -11.70 3.88
N PHE A 26 -0.03 -11.35 2.60
CA PHE A 26 -1.06 -11.94 1.74
C PHE A 26 -0.67 -13.36 1.33
N ALA A 27 -1.66 -14.26 1.30
CA ALA A 27 -1.44 -15.66 0.92
C ALA A 27 -1.09 -15.84 -0.56
N SER A 28 -1.45 -14.88 -1.41
CA SER A 28 -1.05 -14.83 -2.83
C SER A 28 -1.09 -13.39 -3.36
N ASN A 29 -0.49 -13.17 -4.53
CA ASN A 29 -0.49 -11.87 -5.20
C ASN A 29 -1.88 -11.48 -5.70
N GLU A 30 -2.69 -12.45 -6.14
CA GLU A 30 -4.06 -12.24 -6.57
C GLU A 30 -4.92 -11.77 -5.41
N LEU A 31 -4.80 -12.44 -4.25
CA LEU A 31 -5.54 -12.05 -3.04
C LEU A 31 -5.12 -10.66 -2.55
N MET A 32 -3.82 -10.35 -2.60
CA MET A 32 -3.33 -9.01 -2.30
C MET A 32 -3.96 -7.96 -3.22
N ARG A 33 -3.92 -8.17 -4.54
CA ARG A 33 -4.50 -7.25 -5.52
C ARG A 33 -5.98 -7.00 -5.22
N ASP A 34 -6.74 -8.08 -5.04
CA ASP A 34 -8.18 -8.00 -4.84
C ASP A 34 -8.51 -7.29 -3.51
N ALA A 35 -7.74 -7.55 -2.45
CA ALA A 35 -7.87 -6.85 -1.17
C ALA A 35 -7.53 -5.35 -1.28
N LEU A 36 -6.46 -4.99 -2.00
CA LEU A 36 -6.08 -3.60 -2.21
C LEU A 36 -7.18 -2.84 -2.95
N LEU A 37 -7.71 -3.42 -4.03
CA LEU A 37 -8.82 -2.84 -4.80
C LEU A 37 -10.08 -2.68 -3.94
N ALA A 38 -10.48 -3.73 -3.23
CA ALA A 38 -11.68 -3.70 -2.38
C ALA A 38 -11.55 -2.70 -1.22
N SER A 39 -10.34 -2.50 -0.70
CA SER A 39 -10.09 -1.59 0.42
C SER A 39 -10.14 -0.11 0.04
N GLY A 40 -10.00 0.24 -1.25
CA GLY A 40 -9.89 1.63 -1.69
C GLY A 40 -8.69 2.37 -1.07
N THR A 41 -7.65 1.64 -0.66
CA THR A 41 -6.42 2.28 -0.18
C THR A 41 -5.73 3.00 -1.33
N GLU A 42 -5.22 4.20 -1.05
CA GLU A 42 -4.43 4.99 -2.00
C GLU A 42 -2.94 4.98 -1.62
N ILE A 43 -2.58 4.32 -0.51
CA ILE A 43 -1.21 4.27 0.02
C ILE A 43 -0.88 2.83 0.39
N VAL A 44 0.03 2.23 -0.39
CA VAL A 44 0.55 0.88 -0.16
C VAL A 44 2.03 0.96 0.22
N THR A 45 2.42 0.20 1.25
CA THR A 45 3.79 0.13 1.75
C THR A 45 4.45 -1.19 1.35
N VAL A 46 5.73 -1.12 1.03
CA VAL A 46 6.57 -2.29 0.72
C VAL A 46 7.77 -2.30 1.65
N ALA A 47 8.23 -3.50 2.03
CA ALA A 47 9.46 -3.67 2.78
C ALA A 47 10.63 -3.77 1.79
N LEU A 48 11.53 -2.79 1.81
CA LEU A 48 12.75 -2.86 1.03
C LEU A 48 13.70 -3.89 1.65
N ARG A 49 14.24 -4.77 0.81
CA ARG A 49 15.29 -5.74 1.18
C ARG A 49 16.56 -5.41 0.40
N ARG A 50 17.69 -5.92 0.89
CA ARG A 50 18.94 -5.83 0.13
C ARG A 50 18.82 -6.75 -1.08
N ALA A 51 19.01 -6.19 -2.27
CA ALA A 51 19.04 -6.99 -3.49
C ALA A 51 20.16 -8.03 -3.41
N ASP A 52 19.83 -9.29 -3.68
CA ASP A 52 20.84 -10.30 -3.93
C ASP A 52 21.37 -10.12 -5.36
N LEU A 53 22.55 -9.50 -5.46
CA LEU A 53 23.21 -9.27 -6.75
C LEU A 53 23.77 -10.56 -7.37
N SER A 54 23.64 -11.71 -6.71
CA SER A 54 24.02 -13.01 -7.27
C SER A 54 23.09 -13.50 -8.38
N GLY A 55 21.89 -12.92 -8.49
CA GLY A 55 20.88 -13.26 -9.50
C GLY A 55 20.23 -14.64 -9.29
N LYS A 56 20.45 -15.29 -8.13
CA LYS A 56 19.95 -16.65 -7.86
C LYS A 56 18.61 -16.69 -7.16
N HIS A 57 18.12 -15.59 -6.62
CA HIS A 57 16.82 -15.47 -5.97
C HIS A 57 16.09 -14.22 -6.46
N ASP A 58 14.76 -14.27 -6.42
CA ASP A 58 13.95 -13.05 -6.54
C ASP A 58 14.35 -12.07 -5.42
N PRO A 59 14.55 -10.77 -5.73
CA PRO A 59 14.96 -9.76 -4.76
C PRO A 59 13.98 -9.55 -3.59
#